data_AF-A0A2T9YN67-F1
#
_entry.id   AF-A0A2T9YN67-F1
#
_cell.length_a   1.000
_cell.length_b   1.000
_cell.length_c   1.000
_cell.angle_alpha   90.00
_cell.angle_beta   90.00
_cell.angle_gamma   90.00
#
_symmetry.space_group_name_H-M   'P 1'
#
loop_
_entity.id
_entity.type
_entity.pdbx_description
1 polymer ?
#
loop_
_entity_poly.entity_id
_entity_poly.type
_entity_poly.pdbx_seq_one_letter_code
_entity_poly.pdbx_strand_id
1 'polypeptide(L)'
;MSSFKSQTDSEILGTALDNIKVLKETLRDFSGDQNSRPTLTSNQIQQQLSYEGKVLDKNATKLALVCKPPFKSKELISLIPSMLDSVMKIGNLVFMIDKSTCGRTFLSAVKSASLETIESVERLMVLYKTKVEISNVEQSRGSENGILEHIYQSTSKTFSRCEQLSKLGVNNKDVIVGLWKTTVGGYLGDAIGDLKELLNEIGLLENEEPKNELLKMRIKSALFVLISANVLVEKLYKMISSDNSICFFTGIGSNRNEGMLYPESVEWLDVIYENCKQVPELGDEFAGCLLEEYYIDPPVPEDDEVAEVVERLENTQFFDTEKIILSGNENSAGSRDKNVGLQMSGQKGEVSVRNQKVVG
;
A
#
# COMPACT_ATOMS: atom_id res chain seq x y z
N MET A 1 -53.91 -21.37 3.07
CA MET A 1 -53.46 -20.29 2.16
C MET A 1 -52.69 -19.27 2.99
N SER A 2 -51.36 -19.37 3.00
CA SER A 2 -50.51 -18.43 3.74
C SER A 2 -50.43 -17.11 2.97
N SER A 3 -50.89 -16.05 3.60
CA SER A 3 -50.68 -14.66 3.18
C SER A 3 -49.17 -14.37 3.19
N PHE A 4 -48.49 -14.57 2.05
CA PHE A 4 -47.20 -13.93 1.82
C PHE A 4 -47.46 -12.42 1.71
N LYS A 5 -47.24 -11.69 2.81
CA LYS A 5 -47.14 -10.23 2.75
C LYS A 5 -46.01 -9.91 1.78
N SER A 6 -46.31 -9.25 0.67
CA SER A 6 -45.28 -8.70 -0.21
C SER A 6 -44.46 -7.73 0.62
N GLN A 7 -43.17 -7.99 0.79
CA GLN A 7 -42.27 -7.04 1.44
C GLN A 7 -42.31 -5.70 0.68
N THR A 8 -42.28 -4.60 1.42
CA THR A 8 -42.18 -3.27 0.80
C THR A 8 -40.78 -3.05 0.23
N ASP A 9 -40.66 -2.18 -0.78
CA ASP A 9 -39.36 -1.81 -1.38
C ASP A 9 -38.33 -1.35 -0.32
N SER A 10 -38.78 -0.65 0.73
CA SER A 10 -37.93 -0.22 1.85
C SER A 10 -37.50 -1.38 2.77
N GLU A 11 -38.36 -2.40 2.99
CA GLU A 11 -38.02 -3.59 3.77
C GLU A 11 -36.95 -4.45 3.08
N ILE A 12 -37.01 -4.57 1.75
CA ILE A 12 -36.00 -5.29 0.95
C ILE A 12 -34.63 -4.60 1.09
N LEU A 13 -34.59 -3.28 0.95
CA LEU A 13 -33.38 -2.48 1.15
C LEU A 13 -32.86 -2.53 2.58
N GLY A 14 -33.75 -2.50 3.58
CA GLY A 14 -33.41 -2.64 4.99
C GLY A 14 -32.71 -3.98 5.27
N THR A 15 -33.29 -5.08 4.80
CA THR A 15 -32.72 -6.42 4.96
C THR A 15 -31.34 -6.55 4.29
N ALA A 16 -31.17 -5.96 3.10
CA ALA A 16 -29.88 -5.96 2.43
C ALA A 16 -28.82 -5.16 3.20
N LEU A 17 -29.17 -4.00 3.75
CA LEU A 17 -28.28 -3.18 4.57
C LEU A 17 -27.87 -3.89 5.86
N ASP A 18 -28.80 -4.58 6.52
CA ASP A 18 -28.50 -5.34 7.74
C ASP A 18 -27.49 -6.46 7.47
N ASN A 19 -27.65 -7.18 6.34
CA ASN A 19 -26.69 -8.21 5.92
C ASN A 19 -25.29 -7.62 5.65
N ILE A 20 -25.23 -6.46 4.98
CA ILE A 20 -23.97 -5.76 4.71
C ILE A 20 -23.28 -5.34 6.00
N LYS A 21 -24.06 -4.85 6.98
CA LYS A 21 -23.54 -4.43 8.28
C LYS A 21 -22.92 -5.60 9.05
N VAL A 22 -23.63 -6.72 9.13
CA VAL A 22 -23.13 -7.95 9.78
C VAL A 22 -21.86 -8.45 9.09
N LEU A 23 -21.83 -8.45 7.75
CA LEU A 23 -20.64 -8.85 7.00
C LEU A 23 -19.44 -7.96 7.32
N LYS A 24 -19.62 -6.63 7.34
CA LYS A 24 -18.54 -5.69 7.69
C LYS A 24 -17.99 -5.92 9.08
N GLU A 25 -18.85 -6.08 10.07
CA GLU A 25 -18.45 -6.35 11.46
C GLU A 25 -17.63 -7.65 11.52
N THR A 26 -18.13 -8.71 10.87
CA THR A 26 -17.42 -10.00 10.80
C THR A 26 -16.06 -9.87 10.10
N LEU A 27 -15.97 -9.12 8.99
CA LEU A 27 -14.72 -8.89 8.27
C LEU A 27 -13.72 -8.07 9.10
N ARG A 28 -14.17 -7.07 9.85
CA ARG A 28 -13.30 -6.24 10.72
C ARG A 28 -12.59 -7.08 11.77
N ASP A 29 -13.26 -8.07 12.33
CA ASP A 29 -12.68 -8.94 13.37
C ASP A 29 -11.85 -10.10 12.80
N PHE A 30 -11.97 -10.38 11.50
CA PHE A 30 -11.26 -11.47 10.85
C PHE A 30 -9.75 -11.21 10.74
N SER A 31 -8.94 -12.18 11.18
CA SER A 31 -7.47 -12.13 11.17
C SER A 31 -6.80 -13.26 10.39
N GLY A 32 -7.59 -14.02 9.61
CA GLY A 32 -7.13 -15.14 8.78
C GLY A 32 -6.97 -16.45 9.55
N ASP A 33 -7.29 -17.55 8.90
CA ASP A 33 -7.04 -18.91 9.42
C ASP A 33 -5.62 -19.37 9.06
N GLN A 34 -4.94 -20.05 10.00
CA GLN A 34 -3.59 -20.61 9.80
C GLN A 34 -3.59 -22.07 9.32
N ASN A 35 -4.73 -22.76 9.42
CA ASN A 35 -4.80 -24.22 9.31
C ASN A 35 -5.87 -24.72 8.33
N SER A 36 -6.50 -23.81 7.58
CA SER A 36 -7.41 -24.20 6.51
C SER A 36 -6.58 -24.55 5.27
N ARG A 37 -6.88 -25.68 4.62
CA ARG A 37 -6.30 -25.95 3.30
C ARG A 37 -6.72 -24.79 2.37
N PRO A 38 -5.77 -24.17 1.64
CA PRO A 38 -6.10 -23.09 0.74
C PRO A 38 -7.11 -23.59 -0.29
N THR A 39 -8.30 -23.00 -0.26
CA THR A 39 -9.38 -23.35 -1.21
C THR A 39 -9.16 -22.65 -2.55
N LEU A 40 -8.50 -21.49 -2.53
CA LEU A 40 -8.13 -20.69 -3.70
C LEU A 40 -6.69 -20.17 -3.54
N THR A 41 -5.99 -19.97 -4.66
CA THR A 41 -4.69 -19.27 -4.69
C THR A 41 -4.87 -17.75 -4.67
N SER A 42 -3.84 -17.00 -4.27
CA SER A 42 -3.88 -15.52 -4.26
C SER A 42 -4.28 -14.93 -5.63
N ASN A 43 -3.82 -15.53 -6.72
CA ASN A 43 -4.16 -15.12 -8.08
C ASN A 43 -5.65 -15.37 -8.39
N GLN A 44 -6.19 -16.53 -8.01
CA GLN A 44 -7.62 -16.81 -8.18
C GLN A 44 -8.48 -15.85 -7.36
N ILE A 45 -8.05 -15.51 -6.15
CA ILE A 45 -8.73 -14.53 -5.30
C ILE A 45 -8.73 -13.15 -5.97
N GLN A 46 -7.57 -12.68 -6.46
CA GLN A 46 -7.46 -11.39 -7.14
C GLN A 46 -8.34 -11.31 -8.40
N GLN A 47 -8.36 -12.37 -9.22
CA GLN A 47 -9.20 -12.43 -10.41
C GLN A 47 -10.69 -12.36 -10.07
N GLN A 48 -11.12 -13.07 -9.03
CA GLN A 48 -12.51 -13.05 -8.58
C GLN A 48 -12.89 -11.69 -7.97
N LEU A 49 -12.00 -11.07 -7.18
CA LEU A 49 -12.21 -9.70 -6.67
C LEU A 49 -12.34 -8.68 -7.80
N SER A 50 -11.47 -8.76 -8.81
CA SER A 50 -11.53 -7.90 -10.00
C SER A 50 -12.86 -8.07 -10.76
N TYR A 51 -13.32 -9.31 -10.89
CA TYR A 51 -14.60 -9.61 -11.53
C TYR A 51 -15.78 -9.04 -10.73
N GLU A 52 -15.86 -9.32 -9.43
CA GLU A 52 -16.96 -8.84 -8.58
C GLU A 52 -16.95 -7.31 -8.44
N GLY A 53 -15.78 -6.68 -8.41
CA GLY A 53 -15.64 -5.22 -8.48
C GLY A 53 -16.26 -4.63 -9.76
N LYS A 54 -16.03 -5.25 -10.92
CA LYS A 54 -16.66 -4.83 -12.20
C LYS A 54 -18.18 -5.03 -12.20
N VAL A 55 -18.66 -6.09 -11.56
CA VAL A 55 -20.11 -6.34 -11.43
C VAL A 55 -20.75 -5.26 -10.56
N LEU A 56 -20.13 -4.93 -9.41
CA LEU A 56 -20.59 -3.86 -8.53
C LEU A 56 -20.59 -2.50 -9.22
N ASP A 57 -19.53 -2.15 -9.93
CA ASP A 57 -19.44 -0.90 -10.69
C ASP A 57 -20.59 -0.79 -11.71
N LYS A 58 -20.79 -1.84 -12.51
CA LYS A 58 -21.88 -1.88 -13.50
C LYS A 58 -23.25 -1.73 -12.84
N ASN A 59 -23.45 -2.35 -11.68
CA ASN A 59 -24.71 -2.25 -10.95
C ASN A 59 -24.90 -0.88 -10.30
N ALA A 60 -23.86 -0.28 -9.72
CA ALA A 60 -23.87 1.08 -9.18
C ALA A 60 -24.21 2.11 -10.28
N THR A 61 -23.61 1.96 -11.46
CA THR A 61 -23.91 2.78 -12.63
C THR A 61 -25.38 2.64 -13.06
N LYS A 62 -25.88 1.41 -13.17
CA LYS A 62 -27.31 1.17 -13.50
C LYS A 62 -28.23 1.79 -12.46
N LEU A 63 -27.91 1.69 -11.18
CA LEU A 63 -28.72 2.28 -10.12
C LEU A 63 -28.75 3.80 -10.21
N ALA A 64 -27.61 4.45 -10.46
CA ALA A 64 -27.56 5.89 -10.65
C ALA A 64 -28.42 6.33 -11.86
N LEU A 65 -28.45 5.53 -12.94
CA LEU A 65 -29.31 5.78 -14.10
C LEU A 65 -30.80 5.61 -13.78
N VAL A 66 -31.17 4.60 -12.99
CA VAL A 66 -32.57 4.37 -12.59
C VAL A 66 -33.09 5.46 -11.63
N CYS A 67 -32.18 6.10 -10.88
CA CYS A 67 -32.50 7.25 -10.02
C CYS A 67 -32.75 8.56 -10.78
N LYS A 68 -32.47 8.61 -12.09
CA LYS A 68 -32.81 9.77 -12.92
C LYS A 68 -34.33 9.94 -13.00
N PRO A 69 -34.84 11.18 -13.03
CA PRO A 69 -36.24 11.44 -13.34
C PRO A 69 -36.61 10.98 -14.76
N PRO A 70 -37.75 10.31 -14.97
CA PRO A 70 -38.70 9.82 -13.95
C PRO A 70 -38.14 8.61 -13.20
N PHE A 71 -38.20 8.66 -11.86
CA PHE A 71 -37.68 7.61 -11.00
C PHE A 71 -38.47 6.30 -11.16
N LYS A 72 -37.76 5.17 -11.27
CA LYS A 72 -38.36 3.85 -11.45
C LYS A 72 -37.98 2.89 -10.32
N SER A 73 -38.71 2.94 -9.19
CA SER A 73 -38.40 2.14 -7.99
C SER A 73 -38.29 0.64 -8.26
N LYS A 74 -39.17 0.08 -9.11
CA LYS A 74 -39.16 -1.35 -9.44
C LYS A 74 -37.87 -1.81 -10.14
N GLU A 75 -37.33 -0.98 -11.04
CA GLU A 75 -36.06 -1.28 -11.71
C GLU A 75 -34.91 -1.24 -10.69
N LEU A 76 -34.97 -0.32 -9.72
CA LEU A 76 -33.97 -0.22 -8.64
C LEU A 76 -33.97 -1.46 -7.75
N ILE A 77 -35.14 -1.89 -7.28
CA ILE A 77 -35.28 -3.05 -6.40
C ILE A 77 -34.78 -4.33 -7.08
N SER A 78 -34.95 -4.45 -8.40
CA SER A 78 -34.44 -5.59 -9.16
C SER A 78 -32.90 -5.70 -9.18
N LEU A 79 -32.18 -4.61 -8.91
CA LEU A 79 -30.70 -4.58 -8.90
C LEU A 79 -30.10 -4.92 -7.53
N ILE A 80 -30.88 -4.77 -6.44
CA ILE A 80 -30.41 -5.00 -5.06
C ILE A 80 -29.90 -6.43 -4.83
N PRO A 81 -30.58 -7.50 -5.26
CA PRO A 81 -30.07 -8.86 -5.07
C PRO A 81 -28.70 -9.08 -5.72
N SER A 82 -28.47 -8.52 -6.92
CA SER A 82 -27.20 -8.68 -7.62
C SER A 82 -26.07 -7.91 -6.94
N MET A 83 -26.34 -6.72 -6.40
CA MET A 83 -25.34 -6.00 -5.60
C MET A 83 -25.01 -6.74 -4.31
N LEU A 84 -26.04 -7.19 -3.58
CA LEU A 84 -25.84 -7.91 -2.32
C LEU A 84 -25.04 -9.20 -2.56
N ASP A 85 -25.37 -9.97 -3.59
CA ASP A 85 -24.61 -11.17 -3.98
C ASP A 85 -23.13 -10.85 -4.23
N SER A 86 -22.82 -9.78 -4.97
CA SER A 86 -21.44 -9.38 -5.24
C SER A 86 -20.70 -8.95 -3.96
N VAL A 87 -21.37 -8.21 -3.06
CA VAL A 87 -20.83 -7.82 -1.75
C VAL A 87 -20.52 -9.06 -0.89
N MET A 88 -21.46 -10.01 -0.82
CA MET A 88 -21.27 -11.23 -0.05
C MET A 88 -20.12 -12.07 -0.62
N LYS A 89 -19.99 -12.17 -1.95
CA LYS A 89 -18.87 -12.86 -2.59
C LYS A 89 -17.53 -12.21 -2.30
N ILE A 90 -17.44 -10.88 -2.36
CA ILE A 90 -16.21 -10.15 -1.97
C ILE A 90 -15.84 -10.48 -0.52
N GLY A 91 -16.79 -10.44 0.41
CA GLY A 91 -16.52 -10.80 1.80
C GLY A 91 -16.07 -12.26 1.96
N ASN A 92 -16.73 -13.19 1.29
CA ASN A 92 -16.36 -14.61 1.29
C ASN A 92 -14.95 -14.85 0.76
N LEU A 93 -14.52 -14.10 -0.26
CA LEU A 93 -13.16 -14.20 -0.79
C LEU A 93 -12.11 -13.83 0.26
N VAL A 94 -12.38 -12.84 1.12
CA VAL A 94 -11.48 -12.51 2.24
C VAL A 94 -11.35 -13.70 3.19
N PHE A 95 -12.46 -14.35 3.54
CA PHE A 95 -12.46 -15.52 4.44
C PHE A 95 -11.75 -16.74 3.85
N MET A 96 -11.60 -16.82 2.52
CA MET A 96 -10.89 -17.91 1.83
C MET A 96 -9.36 -17.72 1.80
N ILE A 97 -8.85 -16.57 2.25
CA ILE A 97 -7.40 -16.30 2.27
C ILE A 97 -6.75 -17.07 3.42
N ASP A 98 -5.92 -18.04 3.07
CA ASP A 98 -5.00 -18.70 3.99
C ASP A 98 -3.74 -17.85 4.14
N LYS A 99 -3.53 -17.31 5.34
CA LYS A 99 -2.39 -16.40 5.60
C LYS A 99 -1.04 -17.10 5.58
N SER A 100 -0.99 -18.43 5.73
CA SER A 100 0.26 -19.19 5.67
C SER A 100 0.82 -19.27 4.25
N THR A 101 -0.06 -19.31 3.25
CA THR A 101 0.31 -19.44 1.83
C THR A 101 0.19 -18.15 1.05
N CYS A 102 -0.76 -17.28 1.42
CA CYS A 102 -1.00 -16.00 0.73
C CYS A 102 -0.30 -14.82 1.41
N GLY A 103 0.00 -14.91 2.71
CA GLY A 103 0.64 -13.85 3.51
C GLY A 103 -0.33 -12.93 4.23
N ARG A 104 0.14 -12.41 5.37
CA ARG A 104 -0.62 -11.48 6.23
C ARG A 104 -0.79 -10.13 5.55
N THR A 105 0.23 -9.66 4.83
CA THR A 105 0.17 -8.36 4.16
C THR A 105 -0.86 -8.37 3.02
N PHE A 106 -0.87 -9.44 2.22
CA PHE A 106 -1.90 -9.68 1.20
C PHE A 106 -3.31 -9.73 1.80
N LEU A 107 -3.51 -10.53 2.85
CA LEU A 107 -4.79 -10.60 3.58
C LEU A 107 -5.25 -9.21 4.04
N SER A 108 -4.36 -8.46 4.68
CA SER A 108 -4.65 -7.11 5.20
C SER A 108 -5.06 -6.15 4.09
N ALA A 109 -4.33 -6.15 2.96
CA ALA A 109 -4.63 -5.31 1.81
C ALA A 109 -5.98 -5.66 1.17
N VAL A 110 -6.23 -6.95 0.93
CA VAL A 110 -7.50 -7.43 0.38
C VAL A 110 -8.68 -7.11 1.32
N LYS A 111 -8.52 -7.37 2.62
CA LYS A 111 -9.54 -7.05 3.63
C LYS A 111 -9.85 -5.56 3.66
N SER A 112 -8.84 -4.70 3.66
CA SER A 112 -9.01 -3.25 3.70
C SER A 112 -9.75 -2.73 2.46
N ALA A 113 -9.29 -3.10 1.27
CA ALA A 113 -9.96 -2.69 0.02
C ALA A 113 -11.40 -3.23 -0.10
N SER A 114 -11.63 -4.46 0.39
CA SER A 114 -12.97 -5.06 0.46
C SER A 114 -13.89 -4.28 1.40
N LEU A 115 -13.42 -3.95 2.60
CA LEU A 115 -14.18 -3.15 3.57
C LEU A 115 -14.54 -1.78 3.01
N GLU A 116 -13.59 -1.07 2.41
CA GLU A 116 -13.86 0.24 1.80
C GLU A 116 -14.88 0.15 0.65
N THR A 117 -14.80 -0.91 -0.16
CA THR A 117 -15.77 -1.15 -1.24
C THR A 117 -17.16 -1.42 -0.68
N ILE A 118 -17.27 -2.30 0.32
CA ILE A 118 -18.53 -2.66 0.96
C ILE A 118 -19.17 -1.44 1.65
N GLU A 119 -18.36 -0.62 2.35
CA GLU A 119 -18.83 0.63 2.95
C GLU A 119 -19.32 1.65 1.90
N SER A 120 -18.68 1.72 0.73
CA SER A 120 -19.14 2.58 -0.35
C SER A 120 -20.49 2.11 -0.91
N VAL A 121 -20.67 0.79 -1.08
CA VAL A 121 -21.94 0.20 -1.54
C VAL A 121 -23.05 0.41 -0.51
N GLU A 122 -22.76 0.22 0.78
CA GLU A 122 -23.71 0.48 1.88
C GLU A 122 -24.20 1.92 1.84
N ARG A 123 -23.28 2.91 1.77
CA ARG A 123 -23.64 4.33 1.68
C ARG A 123 -24.52 4.61 0.46
N LEU A 124 -24.21 3.99 -0.67
CA LEU A 124 -25.00 4.11 -1.88
C LEU A 124 -26.42 3.54 -1.69
N MET A 125 -26.55 2.36 -1.08
CA MET A 125 -27.84 1.74 -0.77
C MET A 125 -28.67 2.55 0.24
N VAL A 126 -28.03 3.18 1.24
CA VAL A 126 -28.71 4.10 2.17
C VAL A 126 -29.33 5.27 1.43
N LEU A 127 -28.58 5.93 0.54
CA LEU A 127 -29.08 7.05 -0.26
C LEU A 127 -30.26 6.62 -1.15
N TYR A 128 -30.22 5.40 -1.69
CA TYR A 128 -31.33 4.85 -2.47
C TYR A 128 -32.56 4.55 -1.64
N LYS A 129 -32.40 4.00 -0.44
CA LYS A 129 -33.52 3.80 0.50
C LYS A 129 -34.20 5.13 0.81
N THR A 130 -33.42 6.17 1.11
CA THR A 130 -33.94 7.53 1.32
C THR A 130 -34.66 8.06 0.09
N LYS A 131 -34.14 7.82 -1.13
CA LYS A 131 -34.81 8.21 -2.37
C LYS A 131 -36.15 7.51 -2.58
N VAL A 132 -36.23 6.20 -2.32
CA VAL A 132 -37.49 5.42 -2.39
C VAL A 132 -38.51 5.96 -1.39
N GLU A 133 -38.09 6.24 -0.16
CA GLU A 133 -38.96 6.75 0.90
C GLU A 133 -39.52 8.15 0.56
N ILE A 134 -38.69 9.04 0.03
CA ILE A 134 -39.12 10.39 -0.36
C ILE A 134 -40.00 10.36 -1.60
N SER A 135 -39.69 9.56 -2.60
CA SER A 135 -40.54 9.45 -3.80
C SER A 135 -41.92 8.85 -3.52
N ASN A 136 -42.09 8.13 -2.40
CA ASN A 136 -43.38 7.62 -1.95
C ASN A 136 -44.21 8.65 -1.17
N VAL A 137 -43.61 9.77 -0.74
CA VAL A 137 -44.29 10.88 -0.07
C VAL A 137 -44.45 12.00 -1.10
N GLU A 138 -45.68 12.36 -1.47
CA GLU A 138 -46.01 13.32 -2.54
C GLU A 138 -45.45 14.76 -2.39
N GLN A 139 -44.56 15.02 -1.43
CA GLN A 139 -44.07 16.33 -1.04
C GLN A 139 -42.55 16.35 -0.91
N SER A 140 -41.85 16.88 -1.93
CA SER A 140 -40.72 17.83 -1.79
C SER A 140 -39.79 17.85 -3.00
N ARG A 141 -40.20 18.51 -4.10
CA ARG A 141 -39.35 18.76 -5.28
C ARG A 141 -38.00 19.43 -4.96
N GLY A 142 -37.86 20.10 -3.81
CA GLY A 142 -36.63 20.76 -3.37
C GLY A 142 -35.58 19.82 -2.76
N SER A 143 -35.97 18.69 -2.15
CA SER A 143 -35.04 17.74 -1.51
C SER A 143 -34.49 16.70 -2.50
N GLU A 144 -35.22 16.46 -3.60
CA GLU A 144 -34.91 15.42 -4.58
C GLU A 144 -33.62 15.69 -5.37
N ASN A 145 -33.32 16.96 -5.67
CA ASN A 145 -32.12 17.33 -6.44
C ASN A 145 -30.84 17.13 -5.62
N GLY A 146 -30.86 17.47 -4.33
CA GLY A 146 -29.70 17.26 -3.45
C GLY A 146 -29.38 15.78 -3.25
N ILE A 147 -30.41 14.94 -3.09
CA ILE A 147 -30.22 13.48 -2.96
C ILE A 147 -29.67 12.87 -4.24
N LEU A 148 -30.14 13.34 -5.41
CA LEU A 148 -29.62 12.88 -6.69
C LEU A 148 -28.14 13.24 -6.88
N GLU A 149 -27.73 14.44 -6.46
CA GLU A 149 -26.32 14.84 -6.46
C GLU A 149 -25.48 13.93 -5.56
N HIS A 150 -25.94 13.65 -4.33
CA HIS A 150 -25.27 12.74 -3.41
C HIS A 150 -25.18 11.31 -3.97
N ILE A 151 -26.21 10.83 -4.67
CA ILE A 151 -26.19 9.53 -5.37
C ILE A 151 -25.08 9.50 -6.42
N TYR A 152 -24.94 10.54 -7.25
CA TYR A 152 -23.88 10.58 -8.26
C TYR A 152 -22.48 10.63 -7.65
N GLN A 153 -22.28 11.48 -6.62
CA GLN A 153 -21.02 11.54 -5.90
C GLN A 153 -20.66 10.19 -5.25
N SER A 154 -21.64 9.54 -4.61
CA SER A 154 -21.45 8.23 -3.98
C SER A 154 -21.20 7.11 -5.00
N THR A 155 -21.85 7.18 -6.17
CA THR A 155 -21.58 6.27 -7.29
C THR A 155 -20.15 6.42 -7.80
N SER A 156 -19.68 7.66 -7.97
CA SER A 156 -18.29 7.93 -8.36
C SER A 156 -17.27 7.41 -7.34
N LYS A 157 -17.56 7.53 -6.04
CA LYS A 157 -16.72 6.93 -4.99
C LYS A 157 -16.72 5.41 -5.08
N THR A 158 -17.90 4.81 -5.31
CA THR A 158 -18.05 3.36 -5.47
C THR A 158 -17.25 2.83 -6.65
N PHE A 159 -17.25 3.55 -7.78
CA PHE A 159 -16.41 3.25 -8.94
C PHE A 159 -14.93 3.15 -8.55
N SER A 160 -14.40 4.18 -7.88
CA SER A 160 -13.00 4.21 -7.46
C SER A 160 -12.65 3.06 -6.52
N ARG A 161 -13.54 2.70 -5.58
CA ARG A 161 -13.32 1.56 -4.68
C ARG A 161 -13.38 0.22 -5.41
N CYS A 162 -14.30 0.04 -6.34
CA CYS A 162 -14.37 -1.16 -7.18
C CYS A 162 -13.11 -1.30 -8.06
N GLU A 163 -12.59 -0.18 -8.57
CA GLU A 163 -11.36 -0.17 -9.36
C GLU A 163 -10.14 -0.56 -8.50
N GLN A 164 -10.08 -0.14 -7.24
CA GLN A 164 -9.01 -0.52 -6.31
C GLN A 164 -8.90 -2.04 -6.15
N LEU A 165 -10.03 -2.78 -6.11
CA LEU A 165 -10.02 -4.25 -6.06
C LEU A 165 -9.27 -4.88 -7.23
N SER A 166 -9.33 -4.25 -8.42
CA SER A 166 -8.63 -4.73 -9.61
C SER A 166 -7.14 -4.36 -9.65
N LYS A 167 -6.73 -3.34 -8.88
CA LYS A 167 -5.35 -2.83 -8.79
C LYS A 167 -4.55 -3.47 -7.66
N LEU A 168 -5.17 -4.32 -6.83
CA LEU A 168 -4.47 -5.10 -5.81
C LEU A 168 -3.41 -6.00 -6.45
N GLY A 169 -2.26 -6.13 -5.79
CA GLY A 169 -1.21 -7.08 -6.17
C GLY A 169 -1.74 -8.51 -6.21
N VAL A 170 -1.17 -9.36 -7.06
CA VAL A 170 -1.66 -10.72 -7.31
C VAL A 170 -1.25 -11.70 -6.19
N ASN A 171 -0.20 -11.36 -5.44
CA ASN A 171 0.37 -12.16 -4.37
C ASN A 171 0.97 -11.24 -3.27
N ASN A 172 1.49 -11.83 -2.18
CA ASN A 172 2.08 -11.08 -1.07
C ASN A 172 3.22 -10.16 -1.50
N LYS A 173 4.12 -10.65 -2.37
CA LYS A 173 5.25 -9.89 -2.88
C LYS A 173 4.78 -8.64 -3.62
N ASP A 174 3.83 -8.78 -4.54
CA ASP A 174 3.31 -7.66 -5.34
C ASP A 174 2.67 -6.58 -4.44
N VAL A 175 1.93 -7.00 -3.42
CA VAL A 175 1.32 -6.09 -2.45
C VAL A 175 2.39 -5.35 -1.66
N ILE A 176 3.40 -6.05 -1.13
CA ILE A 176 4.50 -5.44 -0.37
C ILE A 176 5.28 -4.45 -1.24
N VAL A 177 5.61 -4.84 -2.47
CA VAL A 177 6.29 -3.98 -3.45
C VAL A 177 5.46 -2.73 -3.74
N GLY A 178 4.14 -2.87 -3.91
CA GLY A 178 3.24 -1.73 -4.11
C GLY A 178 3.15 -0.80 -2.91
N LEU A 179 3.05 -1.36 -1.70
CA LEU A 179 3.03 -0.60 -0.45
C LEU A 179 4.34 0.15 -0.28
N TRP A 180 5.48 -0.51 -0.38
CA TRP A 180 6.78 0.14 -0.27
C TRP A 180 7.05 1.18 -1.32
N LYS A 181 6.61 0.98 -2.57
CA LYS A 181 6.73 2.04 -3.59
C LYS A 181 6.02 3.32 -3.13
N THR A 182 4.86 3.17 -2.48
CA THR A 182 4.08 4.29 -1.95
C THR A 182 4.73 4.87 -0.70
N THR A 183 5.15 4.03 0.25
CA THR A 183 5.71 4.49 1.54
C THR A 183 7.10 5.11 1.40
N VAL A 184 7.96 4.54 0.55
CA VAL A 184 9.36 4.97 0.36
C VAL A 184 9.45 6.10 -0.66
N GLY A 185 8.70 5.99 -1.76
CA GLY A 185 8.69 7.01 -2.81
C GLY A 185 7.84 8.25 -2.46
N GLY A 186 6.88 8.11 -1.54
CA GLY A 186 6.07 9.22 -1.02
C GLY A 186 6.72 9.86 0.21
N TYR A 187 6.44 9.34 1.40
CA TYR A 187 6.79 10.00 2.68
C TYR A 187 8.28 10.33 2.86
N LEU A 188 9.20 9.40 2.60
CA LEU A 188 10.63 9.70 2.71
C LEU A 188 11.09 10.71 1.64
N GLY A 189 10.51 10.63 0.44
CA GLY A 189 10.79 11.57 -0.63
C GLY A 189 10.34 12.98 -0.27
N ASP A 190 9.11 13.10 0.25
CA ASP A 190 8.49 14.34 0.68
C ASP A 190 9.28 14.97 1.85
N ALA A 191 9.58 14.20 2.91
CA ALA A 191 10.38 14.67 4.04
C ALA A 191 11.79 15.15 3.65
N ILE A 192 12.46 14.46 2.71
CA ILE A 192 13.75 14.90 2.16
C ILE A 192 13.57 16.19 1.34
N GLY A 193 12.46 16.31 0.60
CA GLY A 193 12.10 17.52 -0.14
C GLY A 193 11.94 18.71 0.80
N ASP A 194 11.11 18.57 1.83
CA ASP A 194 10.80 19.62 2.80
C ASP A 194 12.06 20.12 3.52
N LEU A 195 12.93 19.21 3.99
CA LEU A 195 14.19 19.60 4.64
C LEU A 195 15.20 20.26 3.68
N LYS A 196 15.19 19.90 2.38
CA LYS A 196 16.02 20.57 1.37
C LYS A 196 15.52 21.99 1.09
N GLU A 197 14.22 22.16 1.00
CA GLU A 197 13.60 23.48 0.86
C GLU A 197 13.94 24.35 2.07
N LEU A 198 13.77 23.83 3.28
CA LEU A 198 14.16 24.52 4.53
C LEU A 198 15.64 24.91 4.54
N LEU A 199 16.55 23.99 4.14
CA LEU A 199 17.99 24.30 4.09
C LEU A 199 18.30 25.43 3.10
N ASN A 200 17.59 25.48 1.96
CA ASN A 200 17.73 26.57 0.98
C ASN A 200 17.18 27.88 1.52
N GLU A 201 16.04 27.88 2.22
CA GLU A 201 15.47 29.07 2.86
C GLU A 201 16.42 29.66 3.89
N ILE A 202 17.01 28.84 4.76
CA ILE A 202 17.99 29.28 5.76
C ILE A 202 19.28 29.77 5.08
N GLY A 203 19.64 29.21 3.91
CA GLY A 203 20.78 29.66 3.10
C GLY A 203 20.61 31.05 2.49
N LEU A 204 19.36 31.50 2.26
CA LEU A 204 19.04 32.83 1.71
C LEU A 204 18.99 33.92 2.79
N LEU A 205 18.97 33.55 4.07
CA LEU A 205 19.08 34.47 5.20
C LEU A 205 20.57 34.82 5.42
N GLU A 206 21.12 35.69 4.56
CA GLU A 206 22.53 36.10 4.52
C GLU A 206 23.04 36.88 5.77
N ASN A 207 22.28 36.94 6.87
CA ASN A 207 22.74 37.60 8.09
C ASN A 207 23.08 36.55 9.16
N GLU A 208 24.38 36.45 9.41
CA GLU A 208 25.08 35.55 10.33
C GLU A 208 24.52 35.61 11.77
N GLU A 209 23.74 34.61 12.18
CA GLU A 209 23.59 34.24 13.58
C GLU A 209 24.12 32.80 13.80
N PRO A 210 24.87 32.52 14.88
CA PRO A 210 25.35 31.16 15.20
C PRO A 210 24.21 30.12 15.29
N LYS A 211 22.98 30.57 15.57
CA LYS A 211 21.76 29.75 15.54
C LYS A 211 21.44 29.18 14.16
N ASN A 212 21.66 29.96 13.10
CA ASN A 212 21.42 29.52 11.73
C ASN A 212 22.43 28.45 11.32
N GLU A 213 23.67 28.52 11.80
CA GLU A 213 24.68 27.48 11.51
C GLU A 213 24.41 26.17 12.28
N LEU A 214 24.02 26.24 13.56
CA LEU A 214 23.63 25.04 14.31
C LEU A 214 22.40 24.37 13.68
N LEU A 215 21.39 25.16 13.27
CA LEU A 215 20.19 24.64 12.63
C LEU A 215 20.51 24.04 11.25
N LYS A 216 21.31 24.72 10.40
CA LYS A 216 21.80 24.16 9.13
C LYS A 216 22.51 22.82 9.35
N MET A 217 23.31 22.70 10.40
CA MET A 217 24.01 21.46 10.74
C MET A 217 23.06 20.35 11.16
N ARG A 218 22.07 20.65 12.02
CA ARG A 218 21.02 19.69 12.41
C ARG A 218 20.24 19.21 11.19
N ILE A 219 19.83 20.12 10.31
CA ILE A 219 19.13 19.79 9.05
C ILE A 219 20.00 18.95 8.12
N LYS A 220 21.29 19.30 7.93
CA LYS A 220 22.22 18.49 7.13
C LYS A 220 22.40 17.08 7.70
N SER A 221 22.50 16.95 9.03
CA SER A 221 22.59 15.67 9.71
C SER A 221 21.31 14.85 9.54
N ALA A 222 20.15 15.51 9.65
CA ALA A 222 18.86 14.91 9.41
C ALA A 222 18.68 14.42 7.97
N LEU A 223 19.01 15.26 6.99
CA LEU A 223 19.04 14.90 5.58
C LEU A 223 19.95 13.70 5.32
N PHE A 224 21.12 13.63 5.94
CA PHE A 224 22.02 12.49 5.81
C PHE A 224 21.37 11.18 6.30
N VAL A 225 20.72 11.21 7.47
CA VAL A 225 20.02 10.05 8.03
C VAL A 225 18.86 9.64 7.12
N LEU A 226 18.01 10.57 6.70
CA LEU A 226 16.86 10.29 5.84
C LEU A 226 17.27 9.78 4.45
N ILE A 227 18.30 10.37 3.83
CA ILE A 227 18.85 9.90 2.56
C ILE A 227 19.44 8.50 2.71
N SER A 228 20.18 8.24 3.80
CA SER A 228 20.75 6.91 4.06
C SER A 228 19.66 5.86 4.26
N ALA A 229 18.61 6.20 5.00
CA ALA A 229 17.42 5.36 5.17
C ALA A 229 16.74 5.10 3.82
N ASN A 230 16.52 6.14 3.02
CA ASN A 230 15.92 6.01 1.70
C ASN A 230 16.73 5.09 0.77
N VAL A 231 18.06 5.25 0.72
CA VAL A 231 18.95 4.37 -0.06
C VAL A 231 18.89 2.92 0.43
N LEU A 232 18.87 2.70 1.75
CA LEU A 232 18.77 1.37 2.31
C LEU A 232 17.43 0.71 1.93
N VAL A 233 16.33 1.43 2.07
CA VAL A 233 15.01 0.90 1.74
C VAL A 233 14.85 0.71 0.22
N GLU A 234 15.40 1.59 -0.61
CA GLU A 234 15.42 1.41 -2.07
C GLU A 234 16.21 0.15 -2.48
N LYS A 235 17.34 -0.11 -1.81
CA LYS A 235 18.10 -1.36 -2.02
C LYS A 235 17.29 -2.59 -1.60
N LEU A 236 16.61 -2.54 -0.45
CA LEU A 236 15.72 -3.61 0.01
C LEU A 236 14.56 -3.84 -0.96
N TYR A 237 13.97 -2.76 -1.47
CA TYR A 237 12.92 -2.79 -2.50
C TYR A 237 13.41 -3.46 -3.78
N LYS A 238 14.56 -3.06 -4.32
CA LYS A 238 15.17 -3.68 -5.52
C LYS A 238 15.47 -5.15 -5.29
N MET A 239 15.96 -5.49 -4.09
CA MET A 239 16.22 -6.85 -3.69
C MET A 239 14.92 -7.67 -3.74
N ILE A 240 13.88 -7.29 -3.00
CA ILE A 240 12.60 -8.02 -2.95
C ILE A 240 11.88 -8.08 -4.31
N SER A 241 12.02 -7.03 -5.12
CA SER A 241 11.47 -7.00 -6.48
C SER A 241 12.14 -8.03 -7.39
N SER A 242 13.41 -8.35 -7.20
CA SER A 242 14.10 -9.39 -7.97
C SER A 242 13.67 -10.80 -7.54
N ASP A 243 13.32 -11.66 -8.50
CA ASP A 243 12.87 -13.03 -8.20
C ASP A 243 13.98 -13.93 -7.62
N ASN A 244 15.24 -13.60 -7.91
CA ASN A 244 16.39 -14.39 -7.48
C ASN A 244 16.83 -14.17 -6.03
N SER A 245 16.47 -13.05 -5.41
CA SER A 245 16.93 -12.70 -4.06
C SER A 245 16.18 -13.47 -2.96
N ILE A 246 14.87 -13.69 -3.13
CA ILE A 246 14.02 -14.34 -2.12
C ILE A 246 14.45 -15.80 -1.92
N CYS A 247 14.78 -16.50 -3.02
CA CYS A 247 15.35 -17.84 -2.97
C CYS A 247 16.72 -17.88 -2.27
N PHE A 248 17.55 -16.83 -2.46
CA PHE A 248 18.87 -16.73 -1.83
C PHE A 248 18.76 -16.58 -0.30
N PHE A 249 17.88 -15.71 0.20
CA PHE A 249 17.74 -15.46 1.64
C PHE A 249 17.01 -16.57 2.39
N THR A 250 16.10 -17.28 1.73
CA THR A 250 15.34 -18.37 2.35
C THR A 250 16.06 -19.71 2.27
N GLY A 251 17.14 -19.81 1.49
CA GLY A 251 17.87 -21.06 1.26
C GLY A 251 17.08 -22.09 0.45
N ILE A 252 15.96 -21.69 -0.15
CA ILE A 252 15.08 -22.57 -0.91
C ILE A 252 15.54 -22.57 -2.37
N GLY A 253 16.02 -23.72 -2.84
CA GLY A 253 16.66 -23.86 -4.15
C GLY A 253 15.79 -23.40 -5.33
N SER A 254 16.42 -22.75 -6.30
CA SER A 254 15.85 -22.06 -7.47
C SER A 254 15.10 -22.96 -8.48
N ASN A 255 14.99 -24.26 -8.22
CA ASN A 255 14.36 -25.21 -9.14
C ASN A 255 12.87 -25.32 -8.80
N ARG A 256 12.01 -24.37 -9.19
CA ARG A 256 10.54 -24.60 -9.23
C ARG A 256 9.71 -23.53 -9.94
N ASN A 257 8.53 -24.01 -10.36
CA ASN A 257 7.47 -23.36 -11.12
C ASN A 257 7.17 -21.92 -10.68
N GLU A 258 7.15 -21.04 -11.67
CA GLU A 258 6.68 -19.65 -11.59
C GLU A 258 5.35 -19.57 -10.83
N GLY A 259 5.33 -18.88 -9.68
CA GLY A 259 4.08 -18.36 -9.10
C GLY A 259 3.66 -18.85 -7.71
N MET A 260 4.35 -19.79 -7.06
CA MET A 260 4.09 -20.12 -5.63
C MET A 260 5.29 -19.81 -4.75
N LEU A 261 5.14 -18.80 -3.87
CA LEU A 261 6.09 -18.55 -2.79
C LEU A 261 5.91 -19.64 -1.72
N TYR A 262 7.02 -20.14 -1.20
CA TYR A 262 7.01 -21.04 -0.05
C TYR A 262 6.46 -20.31 1.19
N PRO A 263 5.76 -20.99 2.11
CA PRO A 263 5.27 -20.37 3.34
C PRO A 263 6.36 -19.60 4.09
N GLU A 264 7.58 -20.13 4.12
CA GLU A 264 8.75 -19.49 4.74
C GLU A 264 9.17 -18.19 4.02
N SER A 265 9.04 -18.14 2.69
CA SER A 265 9.28 -16.92 1.92
C SER A 265 8.20 -15.86 2.15
N VAL A 266 6.94 -16.30 2.28
CA VAL A 266 5.80 -15.43 2.57
C VAL A 266 5.93 -14.80 3.95
N GLU A 267 6.26 -15.60 4.96
CA GLU A 267 6.49 -15.12 6.32
C GLU A 267 7.69 -14.17 6.39
N TRP A 268 8.79 -14.48 5.72
CA TRP A 268 9.96 -13.61 5.67
C TRP A 268 9.64 -12.24 5.06
N LEU A 269 8.85 -12.20 3.98
CA LEU A 269 8.38 -10.97 3.36
C LEU A 269 7.50 -10.15 4.33
N ASP A 270 6.57 -10.80 5.03
CA ASP A 270 5.73 -10.12 6.03
C ASP A 270 6.58 -9.53 7.17
N VAL A 271 7.55 -10.28 7.70
CA VAL A 271 8.43 -9.81 8.78
C VAL A 271 9.23 -8.58 8.35
N ILE A 272 9.79 -8.59 7.13
CA ILE A 272 10.54 -7.45 6.64
C ILE A 272 9.62 -6.24 6.43
N TYR A 273 8.46 -6.44 5.81
CA TYR A 273 7.50 -5.36 5.63
C TYR A 273 7.11 -4.74 6.97
N GLU A 274 6.74 -5.55 7.96
CA GLU A 274 6.34 -5.10 9.30
C GLU A 274 7.46 -4.34 10.02
N ASN A 275 8.71 -4.77 9.90
CA ASN A 275 9.85 -4.08 10.50
C ASN A 275 10.23 -2.77 9.78
N CYS A 276 9.97 -2.68 8.48
CA CYS A 276 10.37 -1.53 7.67
C CYS A 276 9.26 -0.51 7.43
N LYS A 277 7.99 -0.85 7.63
CA LYS A 277 6.85 0.04 7.29
C LYS A 277 6.82 1.34 8.09
N GLN A 278 7.39 1.36 9.30
CA GLN A 278 7.45 2.55 10.16
C GLN A 278 8.58 3.51 9.79
N VAL A 279 9.59 3.05 9.05
CA VAL A 279 10.79 3.86 8.74
C VAL A 279 10.42 5.16 8.04
N PRO A 280 9.50 5.19 7.05
CA PRO A 280 9.15 6.44 6.41
C PRO A 280 8.32 7.38 7.28
N GLU A 281 7.41 6.86 8.09
CA GLU A 281 6.60 7.66 9.04
C GLU A 281 7.49 8.31 10.09
N LEU A 282 8.44 7.57 10.67
CA LEU A 282 9.44 8.12 11.59
C LEU A 282 10.33 9.16 10.93
N GLY A 283 10.62 9.00 9.63
CA GLY A 283 11.38 9.98 8.86
C GLY A 283 10.62 11.30 8.68
N ASP A 284 9.32 11.21 8.41
CA ASP A 284 8.40 12.35 8.29
C ASP A 284 8.21 13.05 9.64
N GLU A 285 7.94 12.31 10.72
CA GLU A 285 7.85 12.85 12.09
C GLU A 285 9.13 13.57 12.49
N PHE A 286 10.28 12.99 12.19
CA PHE A 286 11.58 13.59 12.49
C PHE A 286 11.83 14.88 11.70
N ALA A 287 11.44 14.92 10.41
CA ALA A 287 11.49 16.15 9.61
C ALA A 287 10.52 17.21 10.17
N GLY A 288 9.32 16.81 10.56
CA GLY A 288 8.32 17.66 11.19
C GLY A 288 8.82 18.32 12.48
N CYS A 289 9.48 17.57 13.37
CA CYS A 289 10.06 18.14 14.59
C CYS A 289 11.08 19.25 14.30
N LEU A 290 11.91 19.09 13.26
CA LEU A 290 12.91 20.08 12.87
C LEU A 290 12.27 21.33 12.24
N LEU A 291 11.18 21.14 11.49
CA LEU A 291 10.38 22.25 10.96
C LEU A 291 9.70 23.02 12.10
N GLU A 292 9.11 22.35 13.08
CA GLU A 292 8.48 22.98 14.24
C GLU A 292 9.49 23.79 15.07
N GLU A 293 10.70 23.26 15.31
CA GLU A 293 11.78 24.01 15.99
C GLU A 293 12.15 25.31 15.26
N TYR A 294 12.11 25.31 13.91
CA TYR A 294 12.39 26.51 13.12
C TYR A 294 11.26 27.55 13.20
N TYR A 295 10.01 27.12 13.17
CA TYR A 295 8.86 28.05 13.09
C TYR A 295 8.32 28.52 14.45
N ILE A 296 8.63 27.85 15.57
CA ILE A 296 7.99 28.13 16.88
C ILE A 296 8.90 28.94 17.84
N ASP A 297 10.20 28.63 17.95
CA ASP A 297 11.16 29.44 18.72
C ASP A 297 12.57 28.81 18.58
N PRO A 298 13.55 29.47 17.95
CA PRO A 298 14.88 28.87 17.81
C PRO A 298 15.54 28.77 19.19
N PRO A 299 15.89 27.56 19.68
CA PRO A 299 16.53 27.41 20.99
C PRO A 299 17.87 28.15 21.00
N VAL A 300 18.14 28.93 22.05
CA VAL A 300 19.43 29.57 22.31
C VAL A 300 20.34 28.51 22.93
N PRO A 301 21.38 28.00 22.24
CA PRO A 301 22.36 27.12 22.86
C PRO A 301 23.39 27.99 23.61
N GLU A 302 23.96 27.47 24.69
CA GLU A 302 25.13 28.08 25.33
C GLU A 302 26.35 27.91 24.39
N ASP A 303 27.12 28.98 24.19
CA ASP A 303 28.13 29.12 23.12
C ASP A 303 29.20 27.99 23.08
N ASP A 304 29.44 27.34 24.22
CA ASP A 304 30.48 26.32 24.37
C ASP A 304 30.09 24.94 23.81
N GLU A 305 28.80 24.58 23.79
CA GLU A 305 28.34 23.29 23.22
C GLU A 305 28.33 23.32 21.68
N VAL A 306 28.10 24.49 21.10
CA VAL A 306 28.04 24.67 19.64
C VAL A 306 29.43 24.48 19.02
N ALA A 307 30.47 25.05 19.65
CA ALA A 307 31.83 24.96 19.15
C ALA A 307 32.36 23.51 19.14
N GLU A 308 32.09 22.73 20.18
CA GLU A 308 32.56 21.34 20.28
C GLU A 308 31.87 20.41 19.26
N VAL A 309 30.59 20.65 18.98
CA VAL A 309 29.81 19.86 18.01
C VAL A 309 30.19 20.23 16.56
N VAL A 310 30.45 21.51 16.27
CA VAL A 310 30.97 21.99 14.97
C VAL A 310 32.33 21.35 14.67
N GLU A 311 33.27 21.38 15.61
CA GLU A 311 34.61 20.84 15.43
C GLU A 311 34.60 19.31 15.20
N ARG A 312 33.71 18.57 15.88
CA ARG A 312 33.57 17.11 15.66
C ARG A 312 33.01 16.76 14.29
N LEU A 313 32.10 17.57 13.75
CA LEU A 313 31.45 17.29 12.48
C LEU A 313 32.24 17.79 11.28
N GLU A 314 32.97 18.90 11.36
CA GLU A 314 33.91 19.34 10.31
C GLU A 314 35.04 18.32 10.07
N ASN A 315 35.42 17.59 11.11
CA ASN A 315 36.39 16.49 11.02
C ASN A 315 35.79 15.16 10.54
N THR A 316 34.46 15.09 10.35
CA THR A 316 33.79 13.93 9.78
C THR A 316 33.70 14.11 8.27
N GLN A 317 34.39 13.27 7.49
CA GLN A 317 34.27 13.31 6.02
C GLN A 317 32.83 12.98 5.60
N PHE A 318 32.05 14.01 5.29
CA PHE A 318 30.74 13.85 4.66
C PHE A 318 30.95 13.30 3.26
N PHE A 319 30.39 12.11 3.00
CA PHE A 319 30.35 11.55 1.65
C PHE A 319 29.52 12.48 0.77
N ASP A 320 30.08 12.81 -0.39
CA ASP A 320 29.53 13.70 -1.42
C ASP A 320 28.13 13.18 -1.88
N THR A 321 27.08 13.64 -1.20
CA THR A 321 25.72 13.11 -1.31
C THR A 321 25.11 13.35 -2.69
N GLU A 322 25.56 14.38 -3.41
CA GLU A 322 25.19 14.64 -4.81
C GLU A 322 25.65 13.52 -5.75
N LYS A 323 26.83 12.91 -5.52
CA LYS A 323 27.31 11.78 -6.34
C LYS A 323 26.47 10.52 -6.15
N ILE A 324 25.91 10.32 -4.96
CA ILE A 324 25.07 9.14 -4.66
C ILE A 324 23.68 9.29 -5.33
N ILE A 325 23.12 10.50 -5.33
CA ILE A 325 21.82 10.79 -5.97
C ILE A 325 21.94 10.74 -7.50
N LEU A 326 23.03 11.25 -8.09
CA LEU A 326 23.22 11.25 -9.55
C LEU A 326 23.60 9.86 -10.11
N SER A 327 24.37 9.05 -9.38
CA SER A 327 24.71 7.67 -9.79
C SER A 327 23.54 6.68 -9.70
N GLY A 328 22.47 7.03 -8.97
CA GLY A 328 21.20 6.29 -8.94
C GLY A 328 20.34 6.47 -10.19
N ASN A 329 20.45 7.63 -10.87
CA ASN A 329 19.66 7.94 -12.07
C ASN A 329 20.34 7.53 -13.39
N GLU A 330 21.67 7.54 -13.46
CA GLU A 330 22.40 7.26 -14.72
C GLU A 330 22.53 5.77 -15.08
N ASN A 331 22.28 4.84 -14.15
CA ASN A 331 22.37 3.40 -14.44
C ASN A 331 21.12 2.80 -15.10
N SER A 332 20.15 3.63 -15.50
CA SER A 332 18.97 3.19 -16.28
C SER A 332 19.16 3.33 -17.80
N ALA A 333 20.28 3.89 -18.26
CA ALA A 333 20.57 4.07 -19.69
C ALA A 333 22.03 3.75 -20.04
N GLY A 334 22.40 2.47 -20.05
CA GLY A 334 23.56 2.01 -20.81
C GLY A 334 24.47 1.03 -20.11
N SER A 335 24.22 -0.27 -20.30
CA SER A 335 25.31 -1.25 -20.41
C SER A 335 24.78 -2.53 -21.09
N ARG A 336 24.60 -2.45 -22.41
CA ARG A 336 24.85 -3.59 -23.29
C ARG A 336 26.31 -3.47 -23.73
N ASP A 337 26.98 -4.61 -23.71
CA ASP A 337 28.36 -4.84 -24.16
C ASP A 337 29.49 -4.31 -23.26
N LYS A 338 30.04 -5.23 -22.47
CA LYS A 338 31.47 -5.59 -22.56
C LYS A 338 31.77 -6.88 -21.77
N ASN A 339 32.02 -7.94 -22.53
CA ASN A 339 32.88 -9.05 -22.14
C ASN A 339 34.23 -8.52 -21.66
N VAL A 340 34.62 -8.80 -20.43
CA VAL A 340 36.04 -8.85 -20.03
C VAL A 340 36.23 -10.05 -19.09
N GLY A 341 37.03 -11.00 -19.57
CA GLY A 341 37.36 -12.23 -18.87
C GLY A 341 38.25 -12.01 -17.66
N LEU A 342 37.97 -12.75 -16.59
CA LEU A 342 38.84 -12.91 -15.44
C LEU A 342 39.91 -13.96 -15.75
N GLN A 343 41.13 -13.50 -16.04
CA GLN A 343 42.34 -14.31 -15.92
C GLN A 343 42.69 -14.46 -14.44
N MET A 344 42.61 -15.70 -13.95
CA MET A 344 43.10 -16.11 -12.63
C MET A 344 44.62 -16.26 -12.69
N SER A 345 45.34 -15.45 -11.90
CA SER A 345 46.75 -15.63 -11.61
C SER A 345 46.93 -16.78 -10.60
N GLY A 346 47.70 -17.79 -11.02
CA GLY A 346 48.08 -18.92 -10.18
C GLY A 346 49.21 -18.57 -9.22
N GLN A 347 49.13 -19.13 -8.01
CA GLN A 347 50.30 -19.38 -7.17
C GLN A 347 50.42 -20.89 -6.91
N LYS A 348 51.67 -21.34 -7.08
CA LYS A 348 52.17 -22.70 -7.07
C LYS A 348 52.04 -23.38 -5.70
N GLY A 349 51.79 -24.68 -5.76
CA GLY A 349 52.00 -25.62 -4.67
C GLY A 349 51.93 -27.06 -5.19
N GLU A 350 52.99 -27.52 -5.87
CA GLU A 350 53.34 -28.96 -5.94
C GLU A 350 53.64 -29.41 -4.49
N VAL A 351 53.36 -30.62 -4.00
CA VAL A 351 53.71 -31.99 -4.40
C VAL A 351 52.75 -32.89 -3.60
N SER A 352 52.13 -33.99 -4.08
CA SER A 352 52.78 -35.29 -4.27
C SER A 352 51.76 -36.33 -4.74
N VAL A 353 52.21 -37.15 -5.67
CA VAL A 353 51.53 -38.26 -6.33
C VAL A 353 51.41 -39.47 -5.41
N ARG A 354 50.26 -40.15 -5.39
CA ARG A 354 50.21 -41.62 -5.33
C ARG A 354 48.96 -42.21 -5.99
N ASN A 355 49.21 -42.92 -7.08
CA ASN A 355 48.32 -43.81 -7.80
C ASN A 355 47.94 -45.04 -6.96
N GLN A 356 46.69 -45.51 -7.11
CA GLN A 356 46.24 -46.92 -7.21
C GLN A 356 44.71 -46.87 -7.46
N LYS A 357 44.17 -47.07 -8.67
CA LYS A 357 43.99 -48.30 -9.49
C LYS A 357 43.08 -49.38 -8.84
N VAL A 358 41.89 -49.55 -9.44
CA VAL A 358 41.00 -50.76 -9.53
C VAL A 358 40.39 -51.24 -8.19
N VAL A 359 39.16 -51.71 -8.02
CA VAL A 359 38.27 -52.61 -8.80
C VAL A 359 36.84 -52.51 -8.23
N GLY A 360 35.82 -52.77 -9.06
CA GLY A 360 34.60 -53.47 -8.64
C GLY A 360 33.34 -52.66 -8.66
#